data_AF-A0A822E4D8-F1
#
_entry.id   AF-A0A822E4D8-F1
#
_cell.length_a   1.000
_cell.length_b   1.000
_cell.length_c   1.000
_cell.angle_alpha   90.00
_cell.angle_beta   90.00
_cell.angle_gamma   90.00
#
_symmetry.space_group_name_H-M   'P 1'
#
loop_
_entity.id
_entity.type
_entity.pdbx_description
1 polymer ?
#
loop_
_entity_poly.entity_id
_entity_poly.type
_entity_poly.pdbx_seq_one_letter_code
_entity_poly.pdbx_strand_id
1 'polypeptide(L)'
;MAIRSYRASSLTSNEIPTDLQLGTFALKWPEEIKKALTPIVVNLSIDAKGFYLICLSKTKKEVECFDLALIHDTRTGSQVLLPQGHEYFQKNNIGVLDVPIASKWLTIYYGNTYVPTELRLIHFYFESPSIAERWAKQLFQFGHNQILRNLSSLDCLEKLHSRIIHGLIDPDRKTISVKSFIQFLCKNIHDNSKEKTILRALDYLKLPCQMDSVINPAEFTFNKFFRLYMHLMGCREIDNLFESM
;
A
#
# COMPACT_ATOMS: atom_id res chain seq x y z
N MET A 1 0.84 -28.94 -18.71
CA MET A 1 1.32 -29.90 -17.68
C MET A 1 2.32 -29.20 -16.74
N ALA A 2 1.88 -28.15 -16.02
CA ALA A 2 2.75 -27.28 -15.22
C ALA A 2 2.19 -26.99 -13.80
N ILE A 3 1.29 -27.85 -13.30
CA ILE A 3 0.59 -27.64 -12.02
C ILE A 3 1.32 -28.32 -10.84
N ARG A 4 2.41 -29.06 -11.08
CA ARG A 4 3.02 -29.95 -10.07
C ARG A 4 4.35 -29.49 -9.44
N SER A 5 4.94 -28.36 -9.81
CA SER A 5 6.26 -27.96 -9.25
C SER A 5 6.24 -26.83 -8.22
N TYR A 6 5.09 -26.25 -7.86
CA TYR A 6 5.01 -25.23 -6.80
C TYR A 6 4.35 -25.77 -5.52
N ARG A 7 4.89 -26.89 -5.01
CA ARG A 7 4.67 -27.33 -3.63
C ARG A 7 6.00 -27.34 -2.89
N ALA A 8 6.45 -26.15 -2.50
CA ALA A 8 7.35 -25.88 -1.38
C ALA A 8 7.71 -24.39 -1.39
N SER A 9 6.78 -23.52 -1.01
CA SER A 9 7.20 -22.33 -0.26
C SER A 9 7.09 -22.72 1.20
N SER A 10 8.23 -23.04 1.82
CA SER A 10 8.35 -23.01 3.27
C SER A 10 7.73 -21.71 3.78
N LEU A 11 7.00 -21.80 4.90
CA LEU A 11 6.50 -20.66 5.68
C LEU A 11 7.71 -19.84 6.12
N THR A 12 8.22 -19.00 5.24
CA THR A 12 9.38 -18.17 5.48
C THR A 12 8.89 -16.79 5.84
N SER A 13 9.41 -16.25 6.95
CA SER A 13 9.36 -14.82 7.21
C SER A 13 10.05 -14.15 6.03
N ASN A 14 9.29 -13.48 5.18
CA ASN A 14 9.88 -12.75 4.06
C ASN A 14 10.48 -11.45 4.63
N GLU A 15 11.78 -11.46 4.93
CA GLU A 15 12.50 -10.21 5.10
C GLU A 15 12.32 -9.36 3.85
N ILE A 16 11.79 -8.15 4.04
CA ILE A 16 11.53 -7.24 2.93
C ILE A 16 12.86 -6.69 2.44
N PRO A 17 13.24 -6.90 1.18
CA PRO A 17 14.51 -6.40 0.66
C PRO A 17 14.65 -4.89 0.85
N THR A 18 15.80 -4.45 1.33
CA THR A 18 16.06 -3.05 1.68
C THR A 18 15.87 -2.10 0.48
N ASP A 19 16.21 -2.57 -0.73
CA ASP A 19 15.99 -1.82 -1.98
C ASP A 19 14.51 -1.48 -2.21
N LEU A 20 13.61 -2.42 -1.90
CA LEU A 20 12.16 -2.20 -2.04
C LEU A 20 11.60 -1.31 -0.93
N GLN A 21 12.22 -1.27 0.25
CA GLN A 21 11.80 -0.37 1.33
C GLN A 21 12.27 1.07 1.08
N LEU A 22 13.50 1.25 0.59
CA LEU A 22 14.03 2.57 0.20
C LEU A 22 13.24 3.19 -0.96
N GLY A 23 12.72 2.31 -1.82
CA GLY A 23 11.80 2.64 -2.88
C GLY A 23 12.47 2.93 -4.22
N THR A 24 11.67 2.91 -5.27
CA THR A 24 12.11 3.03 -6.67
C THR A 24 11.21 4.02 -7.40
N PHE A 25 11.79 4.89 -8.22
CA PHE A 25 11.02 5.76 -9.09
C PHE A 25 10.46 5.00 -10.30
N ALA A 26 9.20 5.25 -10.61
CA ALA A 26 8.52 4.70 -11.76
C ALA A 26 7.51 5.71 -12.33
N LEU A 27 7.01 5.40 -13.52
CA LEU A 27 5.92 6.11 -14.18
C LEU A 27 4.66 5.25 -14.06
N LYS A 28 3.69 5.71 -13.27
CA LYS A 28 2.38 5.06 -13.19
C LYS A 28 1.52 5.52 -14.36
N TRP A 29 0.98 4.57 -15.12
CA TRP A 29 0.07 4.87 -16.22
C TRP A 29 -1.37 5.05 -15.69
N PRO A 30 -2.10 6.10 -16.12
CA PRO A 30 -3.47 6.30 -15.68
C PRO A 30 -4.42 5.24 -16.26
N GLU A 31 -5.35 4.75 -15.43
CA GLU A 31 -6.36 3.74 -15.81
C GLU A 31 -7.53 4.33 -16.61
N GLU A 32 -7.92 5.57 -16.33
CA GLU A 32 -9.02 6.24 -17.04
C GLU A 32 -8.49 7.19 -18.12
N ILE A 33 -8.80 6.87 -19.38
CA ILE A 33 -8.44 7.66 -20.56
C ILE A 33 -9.48 8.77 -20.76
N LYS A 34 -9.50 9.77 -19.88
CA LYS A 34 -10.49 10.86 -19.96
C LYS A 34 -9.93 12.23 -20.38
N LYS A 35 -8.61 12.44 -20.37
CA LYS A 35 -7.91 13.61 -20.98
C LYS A 35 -6.37 13.44 -20.85
N ALA A 36 -5.64 13.91 -21.87
CA ALA A 36 -4.17 13.98 -21.98
C ALA A 36 -3.40 12.87 -21.22
N LEU A 37 -3.16 11.73 -21.89
CA LEU A 37 -2.40 10.60 -21.36
C LEU A 37 -0.98 11.04 -20.99
N THR A 38 -0.79 11.38 -19.72
CA THR A 38 0.52 11.69 -19.16
C THR A 38 0.80 10.74 -18.01
N PRO A 39 1.97 10.11 -17.98
CA PRO A 39 2.34 9.24 -16.89
C PRO A 39 2.54 10.06 -15.62
N ILE A 40 2.20 9.47 -14.47
CA ILE A 40 2.40 10.09 -13.16
C ILE A 40 3.73 9.59 -12.61
N VAL A 41 4.64 10.50 -12.25
CA VAL A 41 5.88 10.13 -11.56
C VAL A 41 5.54 9.69 -10.14
N VAL A 42 5.89 8.45 -9.82
CA VAL A 42 5.64 7.84 -8.51
C VAL A 42 6.92 7.30 -7.90
N ASN A 43 6.96 7.25 -6.57
CA ASN A 43 7.92 6.46 -5.82
C ASN A 43 7.20 5.24 -5.25
N LEU A 44 7.65 4.04 -5.63
CA LEU A 44 7.13 2.76 -5.18
C LEU A 44 8.00 2.23 -4.04
N SER A 45 7.39 1.84 -2.93
CA SER A 45 8.07 1.20 -1.82
C SER A 45 7.20 0.12 -1.18
N ILE A 46 7.81 -0.82 -0.46
CA ILE A 46 7.10 -1.80 0.36
C ILE A 46 7.22 -1.37 1.82
N ASP A 47 6.12 -1.42 2.58
CA ASP A 47 6.20 -1.11 4.01
C ASP A 47 7.07 -2.14 4.75
N ALA A 48 7.64 -1.75 5.90
CA ALA A 48 8.59 -2.59 6.63
C ALA A 48 8.02 -3.97 7.02
N LYS A 49 6.69 -4.09 7.12
CA LYS A 49 6.00 -5.35 7.44
C LYS A 49 5.55 -6.16 6.23
N GLY A 50 5.69 -5.63 5.01
CA GLY A 50 5.30 -6.34 3.79
C GLY A 50 3.81 -6.54 3.63
N PHE A 51 2.98 -5.62 4.11
CA PHE A 51 1.53 -5.62 3.90
C PHE A 51 1.10 -4.85 2.66
N TYR A 52 1.80 -3.76 2.33
CA TYR A 52 1.39 -2.81 1.31
C TYR A 52 2.52 -2.45 0.36
N LEU A 53 2.17 -2.38 -0.93
CA LEU A 53 2.88 -1.56 -1.91
C LEU A 53 2.40 -0.11 -1.76
N ILE A 54 3.30 0.76 -1.35
CA ILE A 54 3.09 2.20 -1.20
C ILE A 54 3.49 2.89 -2.49
N CYS A 55 2.54 3.55 -3.12
CA CYS A 55 2.73 4.33 -4.34
C CYS A 55 2.50 5.80 -4.04
N LEU A 56 3.59 6.55 -3.88
CA LEU A 56 3.56 7.98 -3.62
C LEU A 56 3.64 8.78 -4.93
N SER A 57 2.59 9.54 -5.23
CA SER A 57 2.57 10.44 -6.38
C SER A 57 3.35 11.73 -6.11
N LYS A 58 4.36 12.02 -6.94
CA LYS A 58 5.13 13.27 -6.83
C LYS A 58 4.36 14.48 -7.33
N THR A 59 3.49 14.30 -8.31
CA THR A 59 2.76 15.41 -8.94
C THR A 59 1.45 15.71 -8.21
N LYS A 60 0.74 14.68 -7.75
CA LYS A 60 -0.59 14.85 -7.11
C LYS A 60 -0.54 14.97 -5.59
N LYS A 61 0.60 14.65 -4.96
CA LYS A 61 0.75 14.58 -3.49
C LYS A 61 -0.26 13.63 -2.83
N GLU A 62 -0.57 12.56 -3.53
CA GLU A 62 -1.47 11.50 -3.07
C GLU A 62 -0.66 10.22 -2.80
N VAL A 63 -1.09 9.47 -1.78
CA VAL A 63 -0.53 8.14 -1.48
C VAL A 63 -1.58 7.08 -1.74
N GLU A 64 -1.24 6.10 -2.57
CA GLU A 64 -2.03 4.90 -2.78
C GLU A 64 -1.35 3.71 -2.10
N CYS A 65 -2.10 2.94 -1.31
CA CYS A 65 -1.62 1.71 -0.69
C CYS A 65 -2.34 0.52 -1.34
N PHE A 66 -1.58 -0.35 -2.01
CA PHE A 66 -2.09 -1.59 -2.59
C PHE A 66 -1.79 -2.74 -1.64
N ASP A 67 -2.84 -3.46 -1.22
CA ASP A 67 -2.70 -4.62 -0.34
C ASP A 67 -2.00 -5.76 -1.10
N LEU A 68 -0.80 -6.14 -0.66
CA LEU A 68 -0.02 -7.15 -1.36
C LEU A 68 -0.73 -8.50 -1.42
N ALA A 69 -1.59 -8.82 -0.44
CA ALA A 69 -2.36 -10.06 -0.44
C ALA A 69 -3.43 -10.12 -1.55
N LEU A 70 -3.78 -8.96 -2.15
CA LEU A 70 -4.75 -8.83 -3.24
C LEU A 70 -4.09 -8.85 -4.63
N ILE A 71 -2.77 -9.09 -4.69
CA ILE A 71 -2.07 -9.30 -5.96
C ILE A 71 -2.28 -10.75 -6.41
N HIS A 72 -2.89 -10.91 -7.58
CA HIS A 72 -3.11 -12.21 -8.20
C HIS A 72 -1.98 -12.61 -9.14
N ASP A 73 -1.45 -11.65 -9.90
CA ASP A 73 -0.39 -11.89 -10.88
C ASP A 73 0.36 -10.59 -11.17
N THR A 74 1.59 -10.72 -11.66
CA THR A 74 2.42 -9.61 -12.09
C THR A 74 3.21 -9.99 -13.32
N ARG A 75 3.15 -9.17 -14.37
CA ARG A 75 3.75 -9.48 -15.67
C ARG A 75 4.66 -8.37 -16.15
N THR A 76 5.75 -8.76 -16.80
CA THR A 76 6.72 -7.87 -17.43
C THR A 76 7.26 -8.50 -18.71
N GLY A 77 8.04 -7.75 -19.50
CA GLY A 77 8.68 -8.28 -20.70
C GLY A 77 7.67 -8.78 -21.74
N SER A 78 7.93 -9.95 -22.31
CA SER A 78 7.06 -10.54 -23.34
C SER A 78 5.67 -10.96 -22.81
N GLN A 79 5.49 -11.04 -21.50
CA GLN A 79 4.23 -11.43 -20.86
C GLN A 79 3.36 -10.23 -20.48
N VAL A 80 3.88 -9.00 -20.63
CA VAL A 80 3.16 -7.81 -20.20
C VAL A 80 1.99 -7.51 -21.12
N LEU A 81 0.83 -7.20 -20.52
CA LEU A 81 -0.26 -6.57 -21.26
C LEU A 81 0.00 -5.07 -21.24
N LEU A 82 0.43 -4.53 -22.38
CA LEU A 82 0.66 -3.10 -22.54
C LEU A 82 -0.65 -2.32 -22.38
N PRO A 83 -0.66 -1.21 -21.62
CA PRO A 83 -1.85 -0.40 -21.52
C PRO A 83 -2.16 0.29 -22.85
N GLN A 84 -3.43 0.64 -23.02
CA GLN A 84 -3.85 1.51 -24.12
C GLN A 84 -3.14 2.87 -24.03
N GLY A 85 -2.63 3.36 -25.16
CA GLY A 85 -1.91 4.63 -25.23
C GLY A 85 -0.43 4.55 -24.87
N HIS A 86 0.14 3.36 -24.68
CA HIS A 86 1.58 3.18 -24.44
C HIS A 86 2.47 3.76 -25.56
N GLU A 87 1.91 4.01 -26.76
CA GLU A 87 2.59 4.69 -27.87
C GLU A 87 3.06 6.09 -27.49
N TYR A 88 2.49 6.69 -26.44
CA TYR A 88 2.97 7.95 -25.85
C TYR A 88 4.47 7.91 -25.56
N PHE A 89 4.99 6.82 -25.03
CA PHE A 89 6.41 6.71 -24.67
C PHE A 89 7.30 6.71 -25.91
N GLN A 90 6.89 6.00 -26.97
CA GLN A 90 7.62 6.01 -28.24
C GLN A 90 7.57 7.39 -28.89
N LYS A 91 6.40 8.03 -28.94
CA LYS A 91 6.20 9.37 -29.53
C LYS A 91 7.00 10.46 -28.83
N ASN A 92 7.22 10.33 -27.52
CA ASN A 92 7.96 11.31 -26.71
C ASN A 92 9.41 10.88 -26.43
N ASN A 93 9.92 9.84 -27.11
CA ASN A 93 11.28 9.31 -26.92
C ASN A 93 11.60 8.99 -25.44
N ILE A 94 10.63 8.46 -24.69
CA ILE A 94 10.81 8.06 -23.30
C ILE A 94 11.38 6.64 -23.28
N GLY A 95 12.62 6.52 -22.82
CA GLY A 95 13.36 5.26 -22.76
C GLY A 95 14.52 5.21 -23.76
N VAL A 96 15.15 4.04 -23.88
CA VAL A 96 16.25 3.80 -24.82
C VAL A 96 15.68 3.09 -26.04
N LEU A 97 15.93 3.62 -27.25
CA LEU A 97 15.33 3.15 -28.50
C LEU A 97 15.63 1.68 -28.81
N ASP A 98 16.81 1.19 -28.40
CA ASP A 98 17.27 -0.19 -28.68
C ASP A 98 16.76 -1.23 -27.68
N VAL A 99 15.98 -0.82 -26.67
CA VAL A 99 15.40 -1.72 -25.67
C VAL A 99 13.91 -1.86 -25.91
N PRO A 100 13.36 -3.09 -26.08
CA PRO A 100 11.94 -3.28 -26.27
C PRO A 100 11.15 -2.62 -25.15
N ILE A 101 10.25 -1.70 -25.50
CA ILE A 101 9.53 -0.89 -24.50
C ILE A 101 8.80 -1.77 -23.46
N ALA A 102 8.22 -2.89 -23.90
CA ALA A 102 7.53 -3.88 -23.07
C ALA A 102 8.38 -4.42 -21.92
N SER A 103 9.71 -4.50 -22.09
CA SER A 103 10.63 -4.97 -21.05
C SER A 103 10.75 -4.05 -19.85
N LYS A 104 10.34 -2.78 -19.99
CA LYS A 104 10.33 -1.80 -18.91
C LYS A 104 8.95 -1.65 -18.25
N TRP A 105 7.93 -2.34 -18.77
CA TRP A 105 6.59 -2.32 -18.22
C TRP A 105 6.39 -3.42 -17.17
N LEU A 106 5.60 -3.08 -16.16
CA LEU A 106 5.04 -4.00 -15.18
C LEU A 106 3.52 -3.80 -15.16
N THR A 107 2.77 -4.90 -15.31
CA THR A 107 1.32 -4.93 -15.12
C THR A 107 0.99 -5.78 -13.89
N ILE A 108 0.32 -5.20 -12.90
CA ILE A 108 -0.17 -5.89 -11.70
C ILE A 108 -1.65 -6.19 -11.89
N TYR A 109 -2.04 -7.44 -11.67
CA TYR A 109 -3.43 -7.89 -11.61
C TYR A 109 -3.88 -7.85 -10.16
N TYR A 110 -4.74 -6.90 -9.81
CA TYR A 110 -5.09 -6.56 -8.44
C TYR A 110 -6.59 -6.66 -8.19
N GLY A 111 -7.02 -7.32 -7.12
CA GLY A 111 -8.43 -7.42 -6.80
C GLY A 111 -8.72 -8.32 -5.59
N ASN A 112 -9.98 -8.29 -5.14
CA ASN A 112 -10.50 -9.15 -4.07
C ASN A 112 -11.29 -10.36 -4.61
N THR A 113 -11.25 -10.57 -5.92
CA THR A 113 -12.03 -11.55 -6.67
C THR A 113 -11.08 -12.38 -7.52
N TYR A 114 -11.40 -13.65 -7.71
CA TYR A 114 -10.64 -14.52 -8.61
C TYR A 114 -11.16 -14.48 -10.04
N VAL A 115 -12.19 -13.67 -10.32
CA VAL A 115 -12.74 -13.48 -11.66
C VAL A 115 -11.79 -12.59 -12.47
N PRO A 116 -11.11 -13.11 -13.52
CA PRO A 116 -10.05 -12.37 -14.20
C PRO A 116 -10.51 -11.06 -14.84
N THR A 117 -11.78 -10.99 -15.26
CA THR A 117 -12.37 -9.81 -15.90
C THR A 117 -12.69 -8.68 -14.93
N GLU A 118 -12.69 -8.95 -13.62
CA GLU A 118 -12.95 -7.98 -12.57
C GLU A 118 -11.67 -7.48 -11.89
N LEU A 119 -10.51 -8.07 -12.24
CA LEU A 119 -9.22 -7.63 -11.72
C LEU A 119 -8.85 -6.27 -12.31
N ARG A 120 -8.46 -5.36 -11.44
CA ARG A 120 -7.89 -4.07 -11.81
C ARG A 120 -6.47 -4.28 -12.33
N LEU A 121 -6.17 -3.70 -13.48
CA LEU A 121 -4.83 -3.69 -14.05
C LEU A 121 -4.12 -2.39 -13.70
N ILE A 122 -3.00 -2.50 -12.99
CA ILE A 122 -2.19 -1.35 -12.61
C ILE A 122 -0.88 -1.44 -13.37
N HIS A 123 -0.54 -0.38 -14.09
CA HIS A 123 0.61 -0.37 -14.98
C HIS A 123 1.67 0.61 -14.51
N PHE A 124 2.92 0.13 -14.44
CA PHE A 124 4.10 0.93 -14.15
C PHE A 124 5.13 0.77 -15.26
N TYR A 125 5.84 1.84 -15.54
CA TYR A 125 6.98 1.86 -16.45
C TYR A 125 8.24 2.29 -15.68
N PHE A 126 9.30 1.52 -15.81
CA PHE A 126 10.56 1.71 -15.09
C PHE A 126 11.68 2.23 -15.98
N GLU A 127 12.74 2.73 -15.35
CA GLU A 127 13.92 3.21 -16.05
C GLU A 127 14.66 2.10 -16.82
N SER A 128 14.73 0.90 -16.25
CA SER A 128 15.42 -0.25 -16.84
C SER A 128 14.59 -1.54 -16.77
N PRO A 129 14.85 -2.51 -17.67
CA PRO A 129 14.18 -3.81 -17.63
C PRO A 129 14.50 -4.61 -16.36
N SER A 130 15.73 -4.51 -15.85
CA SER A 130 16.15 -5.22 -14.64
C SER A 130 15.34 -4.77 -13.41
N ILE A 131 15.01 -3.49 -13.32
CA ILE A 131 14.16 -2.96 -12.26
C ILE A 131 12.72 -3.49 -12.41
N ALA A 132 12.16 -3.47 -13.63
CA ALA A 132 10.81 -3.99 -13.88
C ALA A 132 10.70 -5.48 -13.52
N GLU A 133 11.69 -6.29 -13.91
CA GLU A 133 11.77 -7.73 -13.58
C GLU A 133 11.91 -7.97 -12.07
N ARG A 134 12.76 -7.18 -11.41
CA ARG A 134 12.94 -7.24 -9.95
C ARG A 134 11.62 -7.00 -9.23
N TRP A 135 10.90 -5.93 -9.57
CA TRP A 135 9.60 -5.60 -8.98
C TRP A 135 8.53 -6.65 -9.30
N ALA A 136 8.45 -7.11 -10.55
CA ALA A 136 7.52 -8.18 -10.94
C ALA A 136 7.71 -9.43 -10.08
N LYS A 137 8.94 -9.94 -10.01
CA LYS A 137 9.26 -11.16 -9.24
C LYS A 137 8.90 -11.02 -7.75
N GLN A 138 9.22 -9.88 -7.15
CA GLN A 138 8.99 -9.65 -5.73
C GLN A 138 7.51 -9.49 -5.39
N LEU A 139 6.78 -8.70 -6.17
CA LEU A 139 5.34 -8.54 -5.99
C LEU A 139 4.58 -9.85 -6.23
N PHE A 140 5.01 -10.66 -7.20
CA PHE A 140 4.47 -12.02 -7.39
C PHE A 140 4.64 -12.89 -6.12
N GLN A 141 5.84 -12.86 -5.53
CA GLN A 141 6.15 -13.61 -4.30
C GLN A 141 5.30 -13.13 -3.12
N PHE A 142 5.11 -11.82 -2.96
CA PHE A 142 4.23 -11.27 -1.92
C PHE A 142 2.77 -11.67 -2.14
N GLY A 143 2.25 -11.54 -3.36
CA GLY A 143 0.87 -11.93 -3.68
C GLY A 143 0.56 -13.40 -3.40
N HIS A 144 1.56 -14.28 -3.55
CA HIS A 144 1.43 -15.72 -3.29
C HIS A 144 1.92 -16.15 -1.90
N ASN A 145 2.24 -15.20 -1.02
CA ASN A 145 2.62 -15.52 0.35
C ASN A 145 1.38 -15.94 1.16
N GLN A 146 1.38 -17.18 1.65
CA GLN A 146 0.28 -17.74 2.44
C GLN A 146 0.10 -17.07 3.80
N ILE A 147 1.16 -16.51 4.39
CA ILE A 147 1.10 -15.79 5.66
C ILE A 147 0.29 -14.50 5.48
N LEU A 148 0.55 -13.73 4.41
CA LEU A 148 -0.19 -12.51 4.11
C LEU A 148 -1.69 -12.75 3.84
N ARG A 149 -2.06 -13.97 3.44
CA ARG A 149 -3.46 -14.39 3.22
C ARG A 149 -4.12 -14.95 4.48
N ASN A 150 -3.35 -15.37 5.48
CA ASN A 150 -3.83 -15.99 6.71
C ASN A 150 -3.28 -15.26 7.95
N LEU A 151 -3.52 -13.95 8.01
CA LEU A 151 -3.06 -13.10 9.10
C LEU A 151 -3.80 -13.44 10.40
N SER A 152 -3.08 -13.40 11.53
CA SER A 152 -3.72 -13.44 12.85
C SER A 152 -4.52 -12.16 13.12
N SER A 153 -5.34 -12.15 14.17
CA SER A 153 -6.06 -10.93 14.59
C SER A 153 -5.10 -9.80 14.95
N LEU A 154 -3.95 -10.10 15.57
CA LEU A 154 -2.94 -9.11 15.89
C LEU A 154 -2.29 -8.56 14.62
N ASP A 155 -1.93 -9.42 13.66
CA ASP A 155 -1.35 -8.98 12.39
C ASP A 155 -2.34 -8.16 11.56
N CYS A 156 -3.64 -8.46 11.64
CA CYS A 156 -4.69 -7.63 11.03
C CYS A 156 -4.70 -6.22 11.62
N LEU A 157 -4.51 -6.08 12.94
CA LEU A 157 -4.40 -4.77 13.59
C LEU A 157 -3.10 -4.06 13.21
N GLU A 158 -1.99 -4.78 13.12
CA GLU A 158 -0.72 -4.22 12.65
C GLU A 158 -0.80 -3.75 11.20
N LYS A 159 -1.51 -4.50 10.35
CA LYS A 159 -1.79 -4.12 8.97
C LYS A 159 -2.67 -2.88 8.91
N LEU A 160 -3.72 -2.78 9.73
CA LEU A 160 -4.53 -1.58 9.83
C LEU A 160 -3.72 -0.36 10.27
N HIS A 161 -2.83 -0.53 11.26
CA HIS A 161 -1.90 0.50 11.69
C HIS A 161 -0.97 0.96 10.56
N SER A 162 -0.36 0.02 9.82
CA SER A 162 0.47 0.31 8.64
C SER A 162 -0.33 1.11 7.58
N ARG A 163 -1.59 0.72 7.32
CA ARG A 163 -2.48 1.43 6.37
C ARG A 163 -2.76 2.88 6.77
N ILE A 164 -2.91 3.14 8.07
CA ILE A 164 -3.11 4.48 8.63
C ILE A 164 -1.82 5.29 8.46
N ILE A 165 -0.70 4.74 8.90
CA ILE A 165 0.60 5.42 8.91
C ILE A 165 1.01 5.82 7.50
N HIS A 166 0.92 4.90 6.54
CA HIS A 166 1.39 5.17 5.19
C HIS A 166 0.34 5.83 4.30
N GLY A 167 -0.93 5.50 4.46
CA GLY A 167 -1.94 5.94 3.50
C GLY A 167 -2.76 7.14 3.93
N LEU A 168 -2.52 7.72 5.11
CA LEU A 168 -3.08 9.02 5.52
C LEU A 168 -2.00 10.10 5.70
N ILE A 169 -0.74 9.78 5.42
CA ILE A 169 0.37 10.71 5.58
C ILE A 169 0.27 11.80 4.50
N ASP A 170 0.46 13.05 4.93
CA ASP A 170 0.75 14.16 4.04
C ASP A 170 2.19 13.99 3.51
N PRO A 171 2.40 13.81 2.19
CA PRO A 171 3.73 13.54 1.66
C PRO A 171 4.77 14.64 1.89
N ASP A 172 4.33 15.89 2.01
CA ASP A 172 5.23 17.03 2.17
C ASP A 172 5.54 17.25 3.66
N ARG A 173 4.51 17.24 4.50
CA ARG A 173 4.63 17.51 5.93
C ARG A 173 5.10 16.28 6.72
N LYS A 174 4.96 15.08 6.14
CA LYS A 174 5.23 13.78 6.79
C LYS A 174 4.43 13.59 8.09
N THR A 175 3.21 14.10 8.10
CA THR A 175 2.28 14.05 9.26
C THR A 175 0.90 13.57 8.84
N ILE A 176 0.12 13.06 9.79
CA ILE A 176 -1.27 12.63 9.55
C ILE A 176 -2.20 13.66 10.18
N SER A 177 -3.14 14.23 9.43
CA SER A 177 -4.12 15.15 10.03
C SER A 177 -5.11 14.38 10.91
N VAL A 178 -5.45 14.93 12.08
CA VAL A 178 -6.46 14.31 12.97
C VAL A 178 -7.81 14.20 12.26
N LYS A 179 -8.17 15.19 11.44
CA LYS A 179 -9.36 15.16 10.60
C LYS A 179 -9.40 13.96 9.66
N SER A 180 -8.32 13.72 8.89
CA SER A 180 -8.24 12.56 7.98
C SER A 180 -8.25 11.24 8.74
N PHE A 181 -7.60 11.19 9.90
CA PHE A 181 -7.60 10.02 10.77
C PHE A 181 -9.01 9.66 11.26
N ILE A 182 -9.77 10.65 11.75
CA ILE A 182 -11.17 10.45 12.18
C ILE A 182 -12.04 10.04 11.00
N GLN A 183 -11.91 10.69 9.84
CA GLN A 183 -12.66 10.31 8.64
C GLN A 183 -12.37 8.87 8.20
N PHE A 184 -11.13 8.42 8.35
CA PHE A 184 -10.74 7.04 8.03
C PHE A 184 -11.41 6.03 8.97
N LEU A 185 -11.45 6.30 10.27
CA LEU A 185 -12.11 5.43 11.26
C LEU A 185 -13.65 5.52 11.19
N CYS A 186 -14.18 6.70 10.91
CA CYS A 186 -15.60 7.00 10.82
C CYS A 186 -16.01 7.15 9.35
N LYS A 187 -16.18 6.04 8.63
CA LYS A 187 -16.70 6.04 7.25
C LYS A 187 -18.07 6.73 7.11
N ASN A 188 -18.86 6.80 8.19
CA ASN A 188 -20.11 7.56 8.27
C ASN A 188 -19.91 8.81 9.14
N ILE A 189 -19.75 9.95 8.48
CA ILE A 189 -19.41 11.27 9.06
C ILE A 189 -20.51 11.84 9.97
N HIS A 190 -21.72 11.27 9.98
CA HIS A 190 -22.87 11.82 10.71
C HIS A 190 -22.99 11.34 12.17
N ASP A 191 -22.07 10.52 12.66
CA ASP A 191 -22.06 10.09 14.06
C ASP A 191 -21.09 10.96 14.89
N ASN A 192 -21.55 12.16 15.26
CA ASN A 192 -20.83 13.11 16.12
C ASN A 192 -20.42 12.49 17.48
N SER A 193 -21.01 11.35 17.89
CA SER A 193 -20.64 10.64 19.11
C SER A 193 -19.31 9.90 18.95
N LYS A 194 -19.07 9.29 17.78
CA LYS A 194 -17.83 8.54 17.49
C LYS A 194 -16.63 9.46 17.35
N GLU A 195 -16.80 10.61 16.70
CA GLU A 195 -15.75 11.64 16.63
C GLU A 195 -15.26 12.03 18.03
N LYS A 196 -16.19 12.42 18.92
CA LYS A 196 -15.85 12.80 20.30
C LYS A 196 -15.16 11.66 21.06
N THR A 197 -15.57 10.42 20.81
CA THR A 197 -14.95 9.24 21.43
C THR A 197 -13.51 9.07 20.96
N ILE A 198 -13.25 9.21 19.67
CA ILE A 198 -11.90 9.13 19.11
C ILE A 198 -11.01 10.26 19.67
N LEU A 199 -11.51 11.50 19.71
CA LEU A 199 -10.75 12.63 20.24
C LEU A 199 -10.36 12.44 21.71
N ARG A 200 -11.29 11.95 22.55
CA ARG A 200 -11.00 11.60 23.96
C ARG A 200 -9.96 10.49 24.08
N ALA A 201 -10.03 9.49 23.21
CA ALA A 201 -9.08 8.39 23.22
C ALA A 201 -7.67 8.85 22.80
N LEU A 202 -7.58 9.77 21.83
CA LEU A 202 -6.31 10.40 21.45
C LEU A 202 -5.71 11.21 22.61
N ASP A 203 -6.55 11.98 23.31
CA ASP A 203 -6.14 12.76 24.49
C ASP A 203 -5.60 11.87 25.62
N TYR A 204 -6.31 10.77 25.93
CA TYR A 204 -5.86 9.76 26.90
C TYR A 204 -4.49 9.15 26.53
N LEU A 205 -4.24 8.93 25.24
CA LEU A 205 -2.97 8.41 24.72
C LEU A 205 -1.87 9.48 24.56
N LYS A 206 -2.14 10.72 25.00
CA LYS A 206 -1.25 11.87 24.87
C LYS A 206 -0.85 12.09 23.41
N LEU A 207 -1.83 12.00 22.52
CA LEU A 207 -1.70 12.29 21.10
C LEU A 207 -2.49 13.56 20.75
N PRO A 208 -2.12 14.25 19.65
CA PRO A 208 -2.87 15.40 19.15
C PRO A 208 -4.36 15.07 18.98
N CYS A 209 -5.22 15.87 19.62
CA CYS A 209 -6.66 15.61 19.78
C CYS A 209 -7.54 16.81 19.35
N GLN A 210 -6.98 17.75 18.58
CA GLN A 210 -7.73 18.85 17.96
C GLN A 210 -7.90 18.59 16.46
N MET A 211 -9.03 19.00 15.86
CA MET A 211 -9.36 18.66 14.48
C MET A 211 -8.35 19.19 13.44
N ASP A 212 -7.75 20.34 13.73
CA ASP A 212 -6.72 21.03 12.94
C ASP A 212 -5.29 20.61 13.30
N SER A 213 -5.11 19.80 14.34
CA SER A 213 -3.81 19.27 14.73
C SER A 213 -3.36 18.11 13.85
N VAL A 214 -2.06 17.78 13.95
CA VAL A 214 -1.41 16.75 13.15
C VAL A 214 -0.67 15.77 14.05
N ILE A 215 -0.75 14.48 13.71
CA ILE A 215 -0.09 13.37 14.40
C ILE A 215 1.24 13.10 13.69
N ASN A 216 2.31 13.03 14.47
CA ASN A 216 3.61 12.53 14.02
C ASN A 216 3.56 11.00 13.92
N PRO A 217 3.76 10.39 12.73
CA PRO A 217 3.76 8.94 12.57
C PRO A 217 4.72 8.20 13.51
N ALA A 218 5.87 8.81 13.84
CA ALA A 218 6.84 8.22 14.76
C ALA A 218 6.32 8.11 16.21
N GLU A 219 5.44 9.02 16.62
CA GLU A 219 4.83 9.02 17.96
C GLU A 219 3.59 8.13 18.04
N PHE A 220 2.98 7.81 16.89
CA PHE A 220 1.82 6.93 16.78
C PHE A 220 2.25 5.47 16.60
N THR A 221 2.90 4.91 17.63
CA THR A 221 3.40 3.54 17.62
C THR A 221 2.27 2.51 17.59
N PHE A 222 2.59 1.27 17.22
CA PHE A 222 1.61 0.19 17.24
C PHE A 222 0.99 -0.02 18.63
N ASN A 223 1.76 0.14 19.72
CA ASN A 223 1.23 0.01 21.08
C ASN A 223 0.15 1.07 21.37
N LYS A 224 0.39 2.33 20.99
CA LYS A 224 -0.63 3.39 21.13
C LYS A 224 -1.85 3.10 20.26
N PHE A 225 -1.64 2.64 19.02
CA PHE A 225 -2.75 2.24 18.15
C PHE A 225 -3.55 1.07 18.74
N PHE A 226 -2.90 0.07 19.30
CA PHE A 226 -3.56 -1.08 19.92
C PHE A 226 -4.42 -0.64 21.11
N ARG A 227 -3.88 0.20 22.01
CA ARG A 227 -4.64 0.80 23.12
C ARG A 227 -5.82 1.65 22.63
N LEU A 228 -5.61 2.44 21.57
CA LEU A 228 -6.69 3.19 20.92
C LEU A 228 -7.80 2.25 20.46
N TYR A 229 -7.45 1.20 19.73
CA TYR A 229 -8.40 0.21 19.23
C TYR A 229 -9.19 -0.43 20.38
N MET A 230 -8.51 -0.89 21.44
CA MET A 230 -9.18 -1.50 22.60
C MET A 230 -10.13 -0.53 23.31
N HIS A 231 -9.71 0.74 23.46
CA HIS A 231 -10.54 1.78 24.04
C HIS A 231 -11.81 2.02 23.21
N LEU A 232 -11.67 2.10 21.87
CA LEU A 232 -12.80 2.27 20.96
C LEU A 232 -13.75 1.06 20.94
N MET A 233 -13.24 -0.15 21.19
CA MET A 233 -14.05 -1.36 21.33
C MET A 233 -14.77 -1.47 22.69
N GLY A 234 -14.51 -0.55 23.63
CA GLY A 234 -15.10 -0.56 24.97
C GLY A 234 -14.61 -1.71 25.86
N CYS A 235 -13.50 -2.35 25.50
CA CYS A 235 -12.93 -3.49 26.20
C CYS A 235 -12.09 -3.02 27.41
N ARG A 236 -12.78 -2.63 28.48
CA ARG A 236 -12.21 -2.12 29.73
C ARG A 236 -11.42 -3.16 30.54
N GLU A 237 -11.56 -4.45 30.21
CA GLU A 237 -10.86 -5.55 30.88
C GLU A 237 -9.36 -5.57 30.60
N ILE A 238 -8.93 -4.98 29.47
CA ILE A 238 -7.53 -4.98 29.05
C ILE A 238 -6.67 -3.94 29.78
N ASP A 239 -7.25 -2.83 30.23
CA ASP A 239 -6.51 -1.82 30.99
C ASP A 239 -5.95 -2.43 32.29
N ASN A 240 -6.70 -3.32 32.94
CA ASN A 240 -6.25 -4.06 34.13
C ASN A 240 -5.15 -5.09 33.83
N LEU A 241 -5.15 -5.68 32.64
CA LEU A 241 -4.14 -6.68 32.22
C LEU A 241 -2.78 -6.03 31.91
N PHE A 242 -2.77 -4.80 31.40
CA PHE A 242 -1.52 -4.07 31.12
C PHE A 242 -1.00 -3.24 32.30
N GLU A 243 -1.83 -2.91 33.28
CA GLU A 243 -1.36 -2.35 34.56
C GLU A 243 -0.77 -3.43 35.49
N SER A 244 -1.07 -4.71 35.25
CA SER A 244 -0.57 -5.85 36.04
C SER A 244 0.65 -6.56 35.44
N MET A 245 1.19 -6.06 34.32
CA MET A 245 2.45 -6.50 33.70
C MET A 245 3.54 -5.45 33.85
#